data_AF-A0A8C5D3C8-F1
#
_entry.id   AF-A0A8C5D3C8-F1
#
_cell.length_a   1.000
_cell.length_b   1.000
_cell.length_c   1.000
_cell.angle_alpha   90.00
_cell.angle_beta   90.00
_cell.angle_gamma   90.00
#
_symmetry.space_group_name_H-M   'P 1'
#
loop_
_entity.id
_entity.type
_entity.pdbx_description
1 polymer ?
#
loop_
_entity_poly.entity_id
_entity_poly.type
_entity_poly.pdbx_seq_one_letter_code
_entity_poly.pdbx_strand_id
1 'polypeptide(L)'
;MSTGDVHGCLRQLEGLLRVLKYPGQVDYSGLSKGDPSAFLPIVSFTLTSFSSPLAEHLVTAGFELSGKTDLRFTDTVYKVLRDIFHYKPVLTKQQFLQWGFSQRKLSLVCDIINLVLKKHNQLKKVQPLKNNIPFLDFKRYLGGGGRQIPSRN
;
A
#
# COMPACT_ATOMS: atom_id res chain seq x y z
N MET A 1 17.76 20.25 -14.58
CA MET A 1 17.80 19.17 -13.57
C MET A 1 16.96 18.02 -14.13
N SER A 2 17.58 16.85 -14.27
CA SER A 2 17.27 15.87 -15.31
C SER A 2 15.95 15.13 -15.12
N THR A 3 15.04 15.26 -16.09
CA THR A 3 13.85 14.42 -16.32
C THR A 3 14.20 12.93 -16.60
N GLY A 4 15.49 12.61 -16.70
CA GLY A 4 16.02 11.30 -17.11
C GLY A 4 15.75 10.14 -16.16
N ASP A 5 15.49 10.37 -14.88
CA ASP A 5 15.33 9.29 -13.90
C ASP A 5 13.89 8.83 -13.67
N VAL A 6 12.87 9.54 -14.17
CA VAL A 6 11.45 9.14 -13.99
C VAL A 6 11.15 7.83 -14.73
N HIS A 7 11.64 7.69 -15.97
CA HIS A 7 11.44 6.48 -16.76
C HIS A 7 12.14 5.25 -16.15
N GLY A 8 13.30 5.45 -15.54
CA GLY A 8 14.01 4.40 -14.80
C GLY A 8 13.20 3.92 -13.60
N CYS A 9 12.70 4.86 -12.78
CA CYS A 9 11.86 4.52 -11.64
C CYS A 9 10.53 3.87 -12.06
N LEU A 10 9.93 4.27 -13.19
CA LEU A 10 8.74 3.62 -13.74
C LEU A 10 8.99 2.16 -14.11
N ARG A 11 10.08 1.87 -14.84
CA ARG A 11 10.43 0.48 -15.18
C ARG A 11 10.68 -0.38 -13.94
N GLN A 12 11.32 0.21 -12.93
CA GLN A 12 11.53 -0.48 -11.65
C GLN A 12 10.19 -0.78 -10.97
N LEU A 13 9.28 0.21 -10.93
CA LEU A 13 7.95 0.04 -10.37
C LEU A 13 7.17 -1.06 -11.11
N GLU A 14 7.21 -1.09 -12.43
CA GLU A 14 6.57 -2.15 -13.24
C GLU A 14 7.07 -3.54 -12.85
N GLY A 15 8.39 -3.72 -12.70
CA GLY A 15 8.98 -4.97 -12.25
C GLY A 15 8.45 -5.40 -10.88
N LEU A 16 8.36 -4.46 -9.94
CA LEU A 16 7.83 -4.70 -8.60
C LEU A 16 6.34 -5.04 -8.62
N LEU A 17 5.53 -4.34 -9.41
CA LEU A 17 4.10 -4.61 -9.55
C LEU A 17 3.82 -6.01 -10.11
N ARG A 18 4.66 -6.51 -11.04
CA ARG A 18 4.59 -7.90 -11.51
C ARG A 18 4.89 -8.90 -10.40
N VAL A 19 5.88 -8.62 -9.54
CA VAL A 19 6.17 -9.46 -8.36
C VAL A 19 4.99 -9.48 -7.39
N LEU A 20 4.36 -8.32 -7.17
CA LEU A 20 3.16 -8.20 -6.34
C LEU A 20 1.90 -8.83 -6.96
N LYS A 21 1.93 -9.16 -8.26
CA LYS A 21 0.76 -9.55 -9.07
C LYS A 21 -0.39 -8.56 -8.89
N TYR A 22 -0.08 -7.28 -9.01
CA TYR A 22 -1.06 -6.20 -8.84
C TYR A 22 -2.23 -6.38 -9.85
N PRO A 23 -3.48 -6.55 -9.38
CA PRO A 23 -4.61 -6.85 -10.25
C PRO A 23 -5.25 -5.59 -10.86
N GLY A 24 -4.91 -4.40 -10.35
CA GLY A 24 -5.48 -3.14 -10.80
C GLY A 24 -4.82 -2.61 -12.06
N GLN A 25 -5.52 -1.72 -12.77
CA GLN A 25 -4.92 -0.95 -13.85
C GLN A 25 -3.98 0.11 -13.26
N VAL A 26 -2.83 0.29 -13.92
CA VAL A 26 -1.79 1.24 -13.50
C VAL A 26 -1.83 2.43 -14.44
N ASP A 27 -2.13 3.62 -13.91
CA ASP A 27 -2.11 4.84 -14.71
C ASP A 27 -0.67 5.39 -14.86
N TYR A 28 0.05 4.88 -15.85
CA TYR A 28 1.41 5.33 -16.16
C TYR A 28 1.49 6.81 -16.55
N SER A 29 0.42 7.38 -17.10
CA SER A 29 0.35 8.82 -17.45
C SER A 29 0.29 9.66 -16.18
N GLY A 30 -0.59 9.31 -15.24
CA GLY A 30 -0.69 9.91 -13.92
C GLY A 30 0.60 9.77 -13.13
N LEU A 31 1.19 8.57 -13.09
CA LEU A 31 2.47 8.31 -12.42
C LEU A 31 3.61 9.21 -12.95
N SER A 32 3.71 9.35 -14.27
CA SER A 32 4.73 10.19 -14.92
C SER A 32 4.56 11.67 -14.56
N LYS A 33 3.30 12.14 -14.45
CA LYS A 33 2.95 13.51 -14.05
C LYS A 33 3.01 13.74 -12.54
N GLY A 34 3.12 12.67 -11.75
CA GLY A 34 3.12 12.76 -10.30
C GLY A 34 1.72 12.97 -9.72
N ASP A 35 0.67 12.50 -10.40
CA ASP A 35 -0.69 12.54 -9.88
C ASP A 35 -0.84 11.56 -8.70
N PRO A 36 -1.16 12.02 -7.47
CA PRO A 36 -1.37 11.15 -6.31
C PRO A 36 -2.40 10.03 -6.56
N SER A 37 -3.44 10.29 -7.36
CA SER A 37 -4.52 9.33 -7.60
C SER A 37 -4.01 8.01 -8.20
N ALA A 38 -2.90 8.07 -8.96
CA ALA A 38 -2.25 6.90 -9.56
C ALA A 38 -1.39 6.09 -8.56
N PHE A 39 -0.83 6.73 -7.52
CA PHE A 39 0.06 6.08 -6.55
C PHE A 39 -0.70 5.45 -5.37
N LEU A 40 -1.77 6.11 -4.92
CA LEU A 40 -2.57 5.68 -3.77
C LEU A 40 -3.08 4.23 -3.87
N PRO A 41 -3.68 3.76 -4.98
CA PRO A 41 -4.20 2.41 -5.08
C PRO A 41 -3.08 1.35 -5.05
N ILE A 42 -1.91 1.66 -5.61
CA ILE A 42 -0.73 0.78 -5.56
C ILE A 42 -0.26 0.59 -4.11
N VAL A 43 -0.09 1.69 -3.38
CA VAL A 43 0.35 1.65 -1.98
C VAL A 43 -0.69 0.94 -1.11
N SER A 44 -1.96 1.22 -1.33
CA SER A 44 -3.07 0.58 -0.61
C SER A 44 -3.06 -0.93 -0.79
N PHE A 45 -3.01 -1.41 -2.04
CA PHE A 45 -2.92 -2.83 -2.33
C PHE A 45 -1.68 -3.47 -1.70
N THR A 46 -0.53 -2.81 -1.79
CA THR A 46 0.74 -3.34 -1.28
C THR A 46 0.69 -3.56 0.24
N LEU A 47 0.09 -2.65 1.00
CA LEU A 47 0.02 -2.75 2.46
C LEU A 47 -1.14 -3.62 2.98
N THR A 48 -2.22 -3.77 2.21
CA THR A 48 -3.45 -4.43 2.67
C THR A 48 -3.70 -5.79 2.03
N SER A 49 -3.52 -5.90 0.71
CA SER A 49 -3.95 -7.07 -0.07
C SER A 49 -2.80 -8.00 -0.43
N PHE A 50 -1.58 -7.47 -0.59
CA PHE A 50 -0.44 -8.28 -1.04
C PHE A 50 -0.01 -9.34 -0.02
N SER A 51 0.05 -8.97 1.27
CA SER A 51 0.56 -9.85 2.32
C SER A 51 -0.38 -9.88 3.52
N SER A 52 -1.20 -10.94 3.61
CA SER A 52 -2.08 -11.20 4.75
C SER A 52 -1.39 -11.06 6.12
N PRO A 53 -0.23 -11.70 6.41
CA PRO A 53 0.40 -11.56 7.72
C PRO A 53 0.95 -10.15 7.99
N LEU A 54 1.20 -9.37 6.94
CA LEU A 54 1.58 -7.97 7.12
C LEU A 54 0.34 -7.13 7.45
N ALA A 55 -0.75 -7.31 6.70
CA ALA A 55 -2.00 -6.59 6.93
C ALA A 55 -2.53 -6.84 8.35
N GLU A 56 -2.50 -8.10 8.81
CA GLU A 56 -2.83 -8.45 10.19
C GLU A 56 -1.92 -7.74 11.19
N HIS A 57 -0.59 -7.78 10.98
CA HIS A 57 0.36 -7.08 11.83
C HIS A 57 0.11 -5.57 11.91
N LEU A 58 -0.23 -4.94 10.78
CA LEU A 58 -0.59 -3.53 10.74
C LEU A 58 -1.87 -3.24 11.53
N VAL A 59 -2.90 -4.06 11.38
CA VAL A 59 -4.17 -3.92 12.13
C VAL A 59 -3.94 -4.14 13.63
N THR A 60 -3.18 -5.16 14.03
CA THR A 60 -2.82 -5.41 15.43
C THR A 60 -2.00 -4.26 16.03
N ALA A 61 -1.17 -3.59 15.22
CA ALA A 61 -0.45 -2.39 15.62
C ALA A 61 -1.33 -1.11 15.62
N GLY A 62 -2.62 -1.21 15.29
CA GLY A 62 -3.58 -0.10 15.28
C GLY A 62 -3.63 0.70 13.98
N PHE A 63 -3.05 0.18 12.89
CA PHE A 63 -3.04 0.83 11.58
C PHE A 63 -4.10 0.24 10.64
N GLU A 64 -5.28 0.86 10.61
CA GLU A 64 -6.32 0.52 9.63
C GLU A 64 -6.12 1.30 8.33
N LEU A 65 -6.14 0.67 7.16
CA LEU A 65 -5.92 1.36 5.88
C LEU A 65 -7.17 1.39 4.97
N SER A 66 -8.29 0.81 5.43
CA SER A 66 -9.55 0.74 4.67
C SER A 66 -10.43 1.97 4.79
N GLY A 67 -11.24 2.23 3.76
CA GLY A 67 -12.38 3.16 3.83
C GLY A 67 -12.02 4.61 4.21
N LYS A 68 -10.76 5.01 4.01
CA LYS A 68 -10.22 6.32 4.39
C LYS A 68 -10.15 7.25 3.19
N THR A 69 -10.29 8.55 3.45
CA THR A 69 -9.95 9.60 2.48
C THR A 69 -8.45 9.60 2.19
N ASP A 70 -8.04 10.12 1.03
CA ASP A 70 -6.64 10.14 0.58
C ASP A 70 -5.69 10.76 1.62
N LEU A 71 -6.15 11.81 2.32
CA LEU A 71 -5.41 12.48 3.38
C LEU A 71 -5.18 11.56 4.59
N ARG A 72 -6.23 10.90 5.08
CA ARG A 72 -6.14 10.00 6.25
C ARG A 72 -5.41 8.71 5.93
N PHE A 73 -5.58 8.21 4.70
CA PHE A 73 -4.80 7.09 4.18
C PHE A 73 -3.31 7.43 4.18
N THR A 74 -2.93 8.55 3.55
CA THR A 74 -1.53 9.00 3.49
C THR A 74 -0.95 9.22 4.88
N ASP A 75 -1.71 9.80 5.82
CA ASP A 75 -1.27 9.95 7.21
C ASP A 75 -0.93 8.62 7.88
N THR A 76 -1.79 7.62 7.67
CA THR A 76 -1.61 6.28 8.20
C THR A 76 -0.39 5.60 7.56
N VAL A 77 -0.23 5.69 6.23
CA VAL A 77 0.94 5.15 5.51
C VAL A 77 2.24 5.74 6.07
N TYR A 78 2.30 7.05 6.29
CA TYR A 78 3.50 7.70 6.82
C TYR A 78 3.83 7.28 8.25
N LYS A 79 2.81 7.04 9.09
CA LYS A 79 3.01 6.47 10.43
C LYS A 79 3.51 5.03 10.34
N VAL A 80 2.92 4.19 9.50
CA VAL A 80 3.38 2.82 9.25
C VAL A 80 4.84 2.80 8.81
N LEU A 81 5.24 3.68 7.88
CA LEU A 81 6.63 3.76 7.43
C LEU A 81 7.60 4.08 8.56
N ARG A 82 7.23 5.01 9.45
CA ARG A 82 8.08 5.42 10.58
C ARG A 82 8.10 4.39 11.70
N ASP A 83 6.94 3.86 12.08
CA ASP A 83 6.76 3.10 13.31
C ASP A 83 7.02 1.60 13.08
N ILE A 84 6.65 1.07 11.90
CA ILE A 84 6.80 -0.35 11.56
C ILE A 84 8.07 -0.61 10.74
N PHE A 85 8.33 0.24 9.75
CA PHE A 85 9.47 0.06 8.83
C PHE A 85 10.70 0.88 9.21
N HIS A 86 10.59 1.76 10.22
CA HIS A 86 11.65 2.71 10.61
C HIS A 86 12.25 3.49 9.43
N TYR A 87 11.44 3.71 8.40
CA TYR A 87 11.79 4.41 7.18
C TYR A 87 11.34 5.87 7.28
N LYS A 88 12.27 6.79 6.98
CA LYS A 88 11.99 8.23 6.97
C LYS A 88 11.72 8.69 5.54
N PRO A 89 10.46 8.89 5.14
CA PRO A 89 10.14 9.35 3.79
C PRO A 89 10.75 10.73 3.51
N VAL A 90 11.32 10.87 2.31
CA VAL A 90 11.92 12.13 1.83
C VAL A 90 10.86 13.17 1.50
N LEU A 91 9.71 12.73 0.99
CA LEU A 91 8.56 13.59 0.72
C LEU A 91 7.74 13.81 1.99
N THR A 92 7.09 14.95 2.09
CA THR A 92 6.04 15.18 3.10
C THR A 92 4.70 14.64 2.61
N LYS A 93 3.76 14.42 3.54
CA LYS A 93 2.38 13.99 3.25
C LYS A 93 1.68 14.91 2.23
N GLN A 94 1.88 16.23 2.39
CA GLN A 94 1.31 17.23 1.47
C GLN A 94 1.94 17.13 0.08
N GLN A 95 3.26 17.02 -0.01
CA GLN A 95 3.95 16.86 -1.30
C GLN A 95 3.57 15.54 -2.00
N PHE A 96 3.27 14.49 -1.23
CA PHE A 96 2.76 13.24 -1.80
C PHE A 96 1.37 13.41 -2.43
N LEU A 97 0.51 14.23 -1.82
CA LEU A 97 -0.86 14.52 -2.30
C LEU A 97 -0.95 15.68 -3.30
N GLN A 98 0.13 16.40 -3.56
CA GLN A 98 0.18 17.46 -4.57
C GLN A 98 0.58 16.92 -5.93
N TRP A 99 0.12 17.52 -7.02
CA TRP A 99 0.62 17.18 -8.36
C TRP A 99 2.13 17.46 -8.49
N GLY A 100 2.83 16.64 -9.29
CA GLY A 100 4.29 16.72 -9.47
C GLY A 100 5.08 15.80 -8.55
N PHE A 101 6.37 16.09 -8.36
CA PHE A 101 7.33 15.25 -7.62
C PHE A 101 7.38 13.78 -8.07
N SER A 102 7.06 13.50 -9.34
CA SER A 102 6.88 12.14 -9.87
C SER A 102 8.03 11.20 -9.55
N GLN A 103 9.28 11.60 -9.80
CA GLN A 103 10.46 10.79 -9.49
C GLN A 103 10.55 10.41 -8.01
N ARG A 104 10.36 11.39 -7.10
CA ARG A 104 10.45 11.14 -5.65
C ARG A 104 9.30 10.26 -5.18
N LYS A 105 8.10 10.41 -5.74
CA LYS A 105 6.95 9.55 -5.44
C LYS A 105 7.15 8.13 -5.94
N LEU A 106 7.66 7.98 -7.16
CA LEU A 106 8.01 6.67 -7.71
C LEU A 106 9.06 5.97 -6.86
N SER A 107 10.13 6.68 -6.50
CA SER A 107 11.16 6.15 -5.59
C SER A 107 10.55 5.73 -4.26
N LEU A 108 9.72 6.58 -3.65
CA LEU A 108 9.04 6.28 -2.39
C LEU A 108 8.15 5.04 -2.51
N VAL A 109 7.35 4.91 -3.56
CA VAL A 109 6.48 3.73 -3.75
C VAL A 109 7.30 2.48 -4.01
N CYS A 110 8.35 2.54 -4.82
CA CYS A 110 9.30 1.44 -4.99
C CYS A 110 9.92 1.00 -3.66
N ASP A 111 10.32 1.95 -2.82
CA ASP A 111 10.87 1.66 -1.49
C ASP A 111 9.83 0.99 -0.59
N ILE A 112 8.58 1.50 -0.57
CA ILE A 112 7.47 0.89 0.18
C ILE A 112 7.30 -0.58 -0.24
N ILE A 113 7.25 -0.85 -1.53
CA ILE A 113 7.06 -2.22 -2.04
C ILE A 113 8.23 -3.12 -1.60
N ASN A 114 9.47 -2.66 -1.73
CA ASN A 114 10.64 -3.42 -1.28
C ASN A 114 10.65 -3.68 0.22
N LEU A 115 10.29 -2.69 1.02
CA LEU A 115 10.16 -2.82 2.49
C LEU A 115 9.11 -3.87 2.84
N VAL A 116 7.95 -3.81 2.18
CA VAL A 116 6.87 -4.78 2.35
C VAL A 116 7.30 -6.18 1.93
N LEU A 117 7.97 -6.36 0.79
CA LEU A 117 8.50 -7.64 0.35
C LEU A 117 9.50 -8.22 1.35
N LYS A 118 10.41 -7.38 1.87
CA LYS A 118 11.39 -7.78 2.89
C LYS A 118 10.69 -8.22 4.17
N LYS A 119 9.71 -7.45 4.66
CA LYS A 119 8.94 -7.77 5.87
C LYS A 119 8.07 -9.01 5.69
N HIS A 120 7.44 -9.19 4.53
CA HIS A 120 6.69 -10.40 4.18
C HIS A 120 7.58 -11.65 4.26
N ASN A 121 8.79 -11.58 3.69
CA ASN A 121 9.74 -12.69 3.76
C ASN A 121 10.25 -12.95 5.19
N GLN A 122 10.45 -11.90 6.00
CA GLN A 122 10.78 -12.05 7.42
C GLN A 122 9.65 -12.75 8.19
N LEU A 123 8.40 -12.30 8.01
CA LEU A 123 7.23 -12.89 8.66
C LEU A 123 7.01 -14.35 8.22
N LYS A 124 7.27 -14.67 6.94
CA LYS A 124 7.24 -16.05 6.44
C LYS A 124 8.32 -16.93 7.06
N LYS A 125 9.56 -16.43 7.19
CA LYS A 125 10.67 -17.21 7.80
C LYS A 125 10.48 -17.45 9.30
N VAL A 126 9.80 -16.54 9.99
CA VAL A 126 9.48 -16.65 11.42
C VAL A 126 8.28 -17.57 11.70
N GLN A 127 7.66 -18.15 10.65
CA GLN A 127 6.66 -19.21 10.80
C GLN A 127 7.24 -20.61 10.52
N PRO A 128 8.07 -21.20 11.40
CA PRO A 128 8.11 -22.66 11.48
C PRO A 128 6.85 -23.11 12.24
N LEU A 129 5.95 -23.80 11.52
CA LEU A 129 4.87 -24.63 12.07
C LEU A 129 3.80 -23.92 12.91
N LYS A 130 2.65 -23.59 12.30
CA LYS A 130 1.32 -23.73 12.94
C LYS A 130 0.22 -23.89 11.88
N ASN A 131 -0.06 -25.16 11.62
CA ASN A 131 -1.30 -25.82 11.22
C ASN A 131 -2.49 -24.97 10.72
N ASN A 132 -2.98 -25.36 9.53
CA ASN A 132 -4.39 -25.38 9.08
C ASN A 132 -5.35 -24.41 9.81
N ILE A 133 -5.28 -23.13 9.46
CA ILE A 133 -6.40 -22.20 9.66
C ILE A 133 -6.89 -21.81 8.26
N PRO A 134 -8.13 -22.13 7.87
CA PRO A 134 -8.66 -21.72 6.59
C PRO A 134 -8.68 -20.19 6.56
N PHE A 135 -8.00 -19.66 5.53
CA PHE A 135 -8.03 -18.29 5.03
C PHE A 135 -9.27 -17.52 5.49
N LEU A 136 -9.17 -16.81 6.62
CA LEU A 136 -10.25 -15.97 7.11
C LEU A 136 -10.44 -14.82 6.12
N ASP A 137 -11.68 -14.70 5.66
CA ASP A 137 -12.22 -13.77 4.70
C ASP A 137 -11.95 -12.29 5.08
N PHE A 138 -10.74 -11.80 4.77
CA PHE A 138 -10.32 -10.41 5.03
C PHE A 138 -11.17 -9.40 4.24
N LYS A 139 -11.87 -9.84 3.18
CA LYS A 139 -12.86 -9.04 2.44
C LYS A 139 -14.03 -8.58 3.31
N ARG A 140 -14.36 -9.31 4.39
CA ARG A 140 -15.46 -8.94 5.29
C ARG A 140 -15.14 -7.79 6.25
N TYR A 141 -13.85 -7.51 6.50
CA TYR A 141 -13.41 -6.44 7.41
C TYR A 141 -13.25 -5.08 6.73
N LEU A 142 -13.16 -5.04 5.38
CA LEU A 142 -12.93 -3.79 4.64
C LEU A 142 -14.22 -3.10 4.13
N GLY A 143 -15.41 -3.67 4.37
CA GLY A 143 -16.69 -3.14 3.90
C GLY A 143 -17.69 -2.87 5.02
N GLY A 144 -17.72 -1.63 5.52
CA GLY A 144 -18.80 -1.15 6.38
C GLY A 144 -19.90 -0.47 5.57
N GLY A 145 -21.17 -0.85 5.82
CA GLY A 145 -22.32 0.05 5.67
C GLY A 145 -23.49 -0.44 4.81
N GLY A 146 -24.51 -1.01 5.45
CA GLY A 146 -25.84 -1.23 4.87
C GLY A 146 -26.82 -1.89 5.84
N ARG A 147 -27.46 -1.09 6.71
CA ARG A 147 -28.63 -1.52 7.52
C ARG A 147 -29.83 -1.74 6.59
N GLN A 148 -30.64 -2.77 6.82
CA GLN A 148 -32.07 -2.65 7.19
C GLN A 148 -32.67 -4.07 7.41
N ILE A 149 -33.04 -4.38 8.65
CA ILE A 149 -34.25 -5.17 9.00
C ILE A 149 -35.31 -4.13 9.38
N PRO A 150 -36.64 -4.33 9.24
CA PRO A 150 -37.41 -5.58 9.35
C PRO A 150 -38.42 -5.72 8.17
N SER A 151 -39.47 -6.55 8.08
CA SER A 151 -40.21 -7.42 8.99
C SER A 151 -41.07 -8.38 8.15
N ARG A 152 -41.41 -9.53 8.71
CA ARG A 152 -42.56 -10.35 8.30
C ARG A 152 -43.84 -9.51 8.23
N ASN A 153 -44.60 -9.62 7.14
CA ASN A 153 -45.86 -10.38 7.13
C ASN A 153 -46.18 -10.79 5.69
#